data_AF-A0A6M0L850-F1
#
_entry.id   AF-A0A6M0L850-F1
#
_cell.length_a   1.000
_cell.length_b   1.000
_cell.length_c   1.000
_cell.angle_alpha   90.00
_cell.angle_beta   90.00
_cell.angle_gamma   90.00
#
_symmetry.space_group_name_H-M   'P 1'
#
loop_
_entity.id
_entity.type
_entity.pdbx_description
1 polymer ?
#
loop_
_entity_poly.entity_id
_entity_poly.type
_entity_poly.pdbx_seq_one_letter_code
_entity_poly.pdbx_strand_id
1 'polypeptide(L)' 'MYLSPQETADYLDLSLQDITRLIREKQIRYLVVDDDIFINANQFTLFLKERDKYIKELQDYLNTPLPEDIDVKDED' A
#
# COMPACT_ATOMS: atom_id res chain seq x y z
N MET A 1 -8.54 -16.37 0.72
CA MET A 1 -9.84 -15.78 0.35
C MET A 1 -9.80 -15.37 -1.12
N TYR A 2 -10.90 -15.51 -1.86
CA TYR A 2 -11.02 -15.02 -3.24
C TYR A 2 -11.99 -13.84 -3.25
N LEU A 3 -11.66 -12.80 -4.02
CA LEU A 3 -12.39 -11.55 -4.10
C LEU A 3 -12.63 -11.18 -5.57
N SER A 4 -13.73 -10.50 -5.85
CA SER A 4 -13.94 -9.83 -7.13
C SER A 4 -12.95 -8.65 -7.31
N PRO A 5 -12.77 -8.11 -8.53
CA PRO A 5 -11.94 -6.93 -8.75
C PRO A 5 -12.36 -5.72 -7.90
N GLN A 6 -13.66 -5.51 -7.70
CA GLN A 6 -14.18 -4.41 -6.88
C GLN A 6 -13.85 -4.61 -5.40
N GLU A 7 -14.11 -5.80 -4.85
CA GLU A 7 -13.77 -6.09 -3.45
C GLU A 7 -12.25 -6.06 -3.22
N THR A 8 -11.46 -6.40 -4.23
CA THR A 8 -9.99 -6.30 -4.14
C THR A 8 -9.53 -4.84 -4.11
N ALA A 9 -10.16 -3.95 -4.87
CA ALA A 9 -9.91 -2.52 -4.81
C ALA A 9 -10.20 -1.99 -3.40
N ASP A 10 -11.36 -2.32 -2.84
CA ASP A 10 -11.74 -1.91 -1.48
C ASP A 10 -10.79 -2.50 -0.42
N TYR A 11 -10.39 -3.76 -0.58
CA TYR A 11 -9.47 -4.45 0.35
C TYR A 11 -8.06 -3.83 0.38
N LEU A 12 -7.57 -3.37 -0.77
CA LEU A 12 -6.23 -2.80 -0.90
C LEU A 12 -6.21 -1.28 -0.75
N ASP A 13 -7.37 -0.63 -0.64
CA ASP A 13 -7.53 0.82 -0.69
C ASP A 13 -6.96 1.41 -2.01
N LEU A 14 -7.33 0.77 -3.13
CA LEU A 14 -6.91 1.13 -4.49
C LEU A 14 -8.11 1.36 -5.40
N SER A 15 -7.91 2.04 -6.53
CA SER A 15 -8.98 2.20 -7.52
C SER A 15 -9.25 0.89 -8.29
N LEU A 16 -10.49 0.70 -8.77
CA LEU A 16 -10.82 -0.40 -9.69
C LEU A 16 -9.96 -0.35 -10.96
N GLN A 17 -9.58 0.85 -11.41
CA GLN A 17 -8.70 1.03 -12.57
C GLN A 17 -7.31 0.46 -12.30
N ASP A 18 -6.77 0.63 -11.09
CA ASP A 18 -5.49 0.03 -10.70
C ASP A 18 -5.57 -1.49 -10.70
N ILE A 19 -6.62 -2.06 -10.11
CA ILE A 19 -6.80 -3.52 -10.11
C ILE A 19 -6.90 -4.05 -11.55
N THR A 20 -7.68 -3.38 -12.40
CA THR A 20 -7.83 -3.74 -13.82
C THR A 20 -6.48 -3.66 -14.56
N ARG A 21 -5.69 -2.62 -14.28
CA ARG A 21 -4.34 -2.46 -14.81
C ARG A 21 -3.42 -3.61 -14.37
N LEU A 22 -3.42 -3.96 -13.09
CA LEU A 22 -2.62 -5.06 -12.54
C LEU A 22 -2.97 -6.41 -13.18
N ILE A 23 -4.26 -6.67 -13.44
CA ILE A 23 -4.73 -7.86 -14.15
C ILE A 23 -4.20 -7.85 -15.59
N ARG A 24 -4.41 -6.75 -16.32
CA ARG A 24 -3.99 -6.58 -17.73
C ARG A 24 -2.47 -6.74 -17.90
N GLU A 25 -1.71 -6.17 -16.97
CA GLU A 25 -0.24 -6.20 -16.94
C GLU A 25 0.32 -7.49 -16.33
N LYS A 26 -0.55 -8.43 -15.95
CA LYS A 26 -0.20 -9.74 -15.37
C LYS A 26 0.66 -9.63 -14.10
N GLN A 27 0.48 -8.55 -13.34
CA GLN A 27 1.19 -8.32 -12.07
C GLN A 27 0.53 -9.07 -10.90
N ILE A 28 -0.73 -9.47 -11.05
CA ILE A 28 -1.48 -10.26 -10.05
C ILE A 28 -2.08 -11.51 -10.67
N ARG A 29 -2.28 -12.54 -9.85
CA ARG A 29 -2.94 -13.78 -10.24
C ARG A 29 -4.43 -13.69 -10.00
N TYR A 30 -5.19 -14.20 -10.96
CA TYR A 30 -6.64 -14.32 -10.91
C TYR A 30 -7.09 -15.67 -11.50
N LEU A 31 -8.32 -16.05 -11.20
CA LEU A 31 -9.05 -17.18 -11.77
C LEU A 31 -10.26 -16.63 -12.51
N VAL A 32 -10.70 -17.36 -13.54
CA VAL A 32 -11.97 -17.10 -14.22
C VAL A 32 -12.87 -18.30 -14.00
N VAL A 33 -14.09 -18.07 -13.49
CA VAL A 33 -15.10 -19.09 -13.23
C VAL A 33 -16.43 -18.55 -13.74
N ASP A 34 -17.07 -19.25 -14.67
CA ASP A 34 -18.37 -18.84 -15.26
C ASP A 34 -18.41 -17.35 -15.67
N ASP A 35 -17.38 -16.89 -16.39
CA ASP A 35 -17.14 -15.50 -16.83
C ASP A 35 -16.80 -14.47 -15.73
N ASP A 36 -16.83 -14.86 -14.46
CA ASP A 36 -16.45 -14.00 -13.33
C ASP A 36 -14.95 -14.11 -12.99
N ILE A 37 -14.35 -12.98 -12.59
CA ILE A 37 -12.95 -12.89 -12.18
C ILE A 37 -12.82 -12.97 -10.66
N PHE A 38 -11.93 -13.85 -10.19
CA PHE A 38 -11.62 -14.03 -8.78
C PHE A 38 -10.13 -13.87 -8.50
N ILE A 39 -9.79 -13.00 -7.56
CA ILE A 39 -8.42 -12.64 -7.19
C ILE A 39 -8.13 -13.21 -5.80
N ASN A 40 -7.01 -13.93 -5.67
CA ASN A 40 -6.61 -14.49 -4.38
C ASN A 40 -6.07 -13.37 -3.46
N ALA A 41 -6.77 -13.04 -2.37
CA ALA A 41 -6.38 -11.95 -1.48
C ALA A 41 -5.01 -12.19 -0.78
N ASN A 42 -4.65 -13.45 -0.53
CA ASN A 42 -3.44 -13.79 0.21
C ASN A 42 -2.16 -13.40 -0.56
N GLN A 43 -2.24 -13.20 -1.88
CA GLN A 43 -1.09 -12.75 -2.67
C GLN A 43 -0.60 -11.34 -2.29
N PHE A 44 -1.45 -10.55 -1.62
CA PHE A 44 -1.13 -9.18 -1.19
C PHE A 44 -0.57 -9.08 0.23
N THR A 45 -0.32 -10.22 0.89
CA THR A 45 0.16 -10.22 2.29
C THR A 45 1.47 -9.42 2.46
N LEU A 46 2.40 -9.56 1.52
CA LEU A 46 3.66 -8.80 1.54
C LEU A 46 3.41 -7.30 1.32
N PHE A 47 2.58 -6.94 0.36
CA PHE A 47 2.23 -5.54 0.06
C PHE A 47 1.66 -4.83 1.29
N LEU A 48 0.68 -5.45 1.96
CA LEU A 48 0.07 -4.88 3.16
C LEU A 48 1.07 -4.73 4.29
N LYS A 49 1.92 -5.74 4.51
CA LYS A 49 2.98 -5.68 5.52
C LYS A 49 3.96 -4.54 5.27
N GLU A 50 4.42 -4.37 4.04
CA GLU A 50 5.35 -3.28 3.70
C GLU A 50 4.68 -1.90 3.78
N ARG A 51 3.40 -1.80 3.42
CA ARG A 51 2.60 -0.57 3.58
C ARG A 51 2.51 -0.16 5.04
N ASP A 52 2.15 -1.10 5.93
CA ASP A 52 2.02 -0.82 7.36
C ASP A 52 3.36 -0.43 7.99
N LYS A 53 4.45 -1.09 7.56
CA LYS A 53 5.80 -0.73 7.97
C LYS A 53 6.15 0.70 7.56
N TYR A 54 5.88 1.07 6.31
CA TYR A 54 6.16 2.42 5.80
C TYR A 54 5.36 3.50 6.54
N ILE A 55 4.07 3.25 6.79
CA ILE A 55 3.23 4.16 7.59
C ILE A 55 3.83 4.36 8.99
N LYS A 56 4.29 3.28 9.62
CA LYS A 56 4.93 3.36 10.94
C LYS A 56 6.21 4.20 10.91
N GLU A 57 7.10 3.97 9.93
CA GLU A 57 8.35 4.73 9.79
C GLU A 57 8.08 6.23 9.58
N LEU A 58 7.05 6.59 8.81
CA LEU A 58 6.61 7.97 8.65
C LEU A 58 6.10 8.59 9.95
N GLN A 59 5.30 7.86 10.72
CA GLN A 59 4.81 8.32 12.02
C GLN A 59 5.97 8.51 13.01
N ASP A 60 6.93 7.59 13.05
CA ASP A 60 8.11 7.69 13.90
C ASP A 60 8.95 8.94 13.52
N TYR A 61 9.11 9.22 12.23
CA TYR A 61 9.76 10.44 11.74
C TYR A 61 9.02 11.71 12.17
N LEU A 62 7.69 11.76 12.00
CA LEU A 62 6.88 12.93 12.39
C LEU A 62 6.85 13.17 13.91
N ASN A 63 7.02 12.11 14.71
CA ASN A 63 7.10 12.19 16.18
C ASN A 63 8.52 12.46 16.68
N THR A 64 9.52 12.48 15.79
CA THR A 64 10.90 12.79 16.19
C THR A 64 10.95 14.26 16.61
N PRO A 65 11.39 14.57 17.85
CA PRO A 65 11.52 15.95 18.28
C PRO A 65 12.52 16.67 17.38
N LEU A 66 12.19 17.91 17.02
CA LEU A 66 13.15 18.77 16.34
C LEU A 66 14.39 18.92 17.24
N PRO A 67 15.60 18.89 16.66
CA PRO A 67 16.78 19.22 17.43
C PRO A 67 16.61 20.62 18.02
N GLU A 68 17.17 20.83 19.21
CA GLU A 68 17.25 22.17 19.81
C GLU A 68 17.90 23.14 18.81
N ASP A 69 17.31 24.33 18.67
CA ASP A 69 17.87 25.37 17.83
C ASP A 69 19.31 25.65 18.27
N ILE A 70 20.24 25.59 17.33
CA ILE A 70 21.62 25.97 17.58
C ILE A 70 21.60 27.49 17.80
N ASP A 71 21.80 27.95 19.04
CA ASP A 71 22.03 29.36 19.36
C ASP A 71 23.40 29.77 18.80
N VAL A 72 23.47 29.95 17.47
CA VAL A 72 24.65 30.48 16.79
C VAL A 72 24.68 31.97 17.09
N LYS A 73 25.34 32.32 18.18
CA LYS A 73 25.83 33.68 18.37
C LYS A 73 26.96 33.86 17.36
N ASP A 74 26.70 34.66 16.33
CA ASP A 74 27.76 35.22 15.49
C ASP A 74 28.62 36.11 16.42
N GLU A 75 29.67 35.53 17.01
CA GLU A 75 30.74 36.28 17.65
C GLU A 75 31.61 36.91 16.55
N ASP A 76 31.32 38.17 16.24
CA ASP A 76 32.24 39.11 15.59
C ASP A 76 32.24 40.44 16.38
#